data_AF-A0A3N4GY48-F1
#
_entry.id   AF-A0A3N4GY48-F1
#
_cell.length_a   1.000
_cell.length_b   1.000
_cell.length_c   1.000
_cell.angle_alpha   90.00
_cell.angle_beta   90.00
_cell.angle_gamma   90.00
#
_symmetry.space_group_name_H-M   'P 1'
#
loop_
_entity.id
_entity.type
_entity.pdbx_description
1 polymer ?
#
loop_
_entity_poly.entity_id
_entity_poly.type
_entity_poly.pdbx_seq_one_letter_code
_entity_poly.pdbx_strand_id
1 'polypeptide(L)'
;MILQSAIEQHRREQNPEGYWDDDLGSIDDYAPFAMARIVGGIVASELGELVSWSSFDNCREHGLTVSTPGGWTFCWYEHRNSDVVHIEGCPTSEVREWGPYGGDDKWDTLAEFWPETYEAVAKCLVEMIRHTIESSTRRADLKAIGLRHGNVELERRRHWASFARDGGDHA
;
A
#
# COMPACT_ATOMS: atom_id res chain seq x y z
N MET A 1 -6.77 -13.26 -10.23
CA MET A 1 -5.58 -13.48 -11.06
C MET A 1 -4.45 -14.02 -10.18
N ILE A 2 -3.42 -14.69 -10.71
CA ILE A 2 -2.19 -15.00 -9.94
C ILE A 2 -1.29 -13.77 -9.88
N LEU A 3 -0.39 -13.69 -8.90
CA LEU A 3 0.50 -12.53 -8.71
C LEU A 3 1.24 -12.13 -10.00
N GLN A 4 1.84 -13.10 -10.69
CA GLN A 4 2.66 -12.81 -11.88
C GLN A 4 1.87 -12.08 -12.97
N SER A 5 0.66 -12.55 -13.26
CA SER A 5 -0.21 -11.90 -14.24
C SER A 5 -0.66 -10.51 -13.79
N ALA A 6 -0.81 -10.27 -12.48
CA ALA A 6 -1.18 -8.96 -11.95
C ALA A 6 -0.03 -7.96 -12.08
N ILE A 7 1.21 -8.40 -11.83
CA ILE A 7 2.43 -7.61 -12.08
C ILE A 7 2.55 -7.25 -13.56
N GLU A 8 2.31 -8.21 -14.46
CA GLU A 8 2.35 -7.97 -15.90
C GLU A 8 1.26 -6.98 -16.37
N GLN A 9 0.05 -7.09 -15.82
CA GLN A 9 -1.02 -6.12 -16.11
C GLN A 9 -0.64 -4.72 -15.62
N HIS A 10 -0.18 -4.59 -14.37
CA HIS A 10 0.27 -3.33 -13.79
C HIS A 10 1.37 -2.67 -14.62
N ARG A 11 2.31 -3.48 -15.13
CA ARG A 11 3.37 -3.01 -16.03
C ARG A 11 2.81 -2.43 -17.34
N ARG A 12 1.86 -3.13 -17.97
CA ARG A 12 1.21 -2.68 -19.20
C ARG A 12 0.41 -1.40 -19.02
N GLU A 13 -0.29 -1.26 -17.89
CA GLU A 13 -1.12 -0.09 -17.58
C GLU A 13 -0.27 1.17 -17.39
N GLN A 14 0.89 1.05 -16.73
CA GLN A 14 1.80 2.19 -16.58
C GLN A 14 2.57 2.57 -17.86
N ASN A 15 2.72 1.63 -18.81
CA ASN A 15 3.43 1.82 -20.07
C ASN A 15 4.78 2.58 -19.95
N PRO A 16 5.67 2.19 -19.02
CA PRO A 16 6.95 2.88 -18.86
C PRO A 16 7.83 2.75 -20.09
N GLU A 17 7.75 1.66 -20.85
CA GLU A 17 8.52 1.51 -22.09
C GLU A 17 8.22 2.61 -23.13
N GLY A 18 7.10 3.34 -22.99
CA GLY A 18 6.78 4.50 -23.82
C GLY A 18 7.57 5.77 -23.48
N TYR A 19 8.23 5.85 -22.32
CA TYR A 19 8.96 7.02 -21.85
C TYR A 19 10.26 6.73 -21.07
N TRP A 20 10.56 5.45 -20.80
CA TRP A 20 11.75 5.02 -20.08
C TRP A 20 12.97 5.05 -21.00
N ASP A 21 14.07 5.58 -20.47
CA ASP A 21 15.37 5.66 -21.15
C ASP A 21 16.36 4.77 -20.38
N ASP A 22 17.28 4.12 -21.10
CA ASP A 22 18.31 3.24 -20.52
C ASP A 22 19.23 4.02 -19.56
N ASP A 23 19.35 5.34 -19.74
CA ASP A 23 20.06 6.25 -18.84
C ASP A 23 19.40 6.40 -17.45
N LEU A 24 18.14 5.98 -17.29
CA LEU A 24 17.41 5.96 -16.01
C LEU A 24 17.66 4.70 -15.18
N GLY A 25 18.47 3.76 -15.70
CA GLY A 25 18.74 2.48 -15.06
C GLY A 25 17.72 1.41 -15.43
N SER A 26 17.74 0.29 -14.69
CA SER A 26 16.84 -0.82 -14.98
C SER A 26 15.39 -0.40 -14.76
N ILE A 27 14.52 -0.71 -15.71
CA ILE A 27 13.07 -0.55 -15.55
C ILE A 27 12.51 -1.36 -14.38
N ASP A 28 13.21 -2.43 -13.98
CA ASP A 28 12.86 -3.22 -12.80
C ASP A 28 13.15 -2.49 -11.47
N ASP A 29 13.96 -1.42 -11.52
CA ASP A 29 14.24 -0.52 -10.39
C ASP A 29 13.24 0.65 -10.34
N TYR A 30 12.35 0.78 -11.33
CA TYR A 30 11.25 1.74 -11.26
C TYR A 30 10.39 1.45 -10.03
N ALA A 31 10.27 2.43 -9.13
CA ALA A 31 9.73 2.22 -7.78
C ALA A 31 8.38 1.48 -7.74
N PRO A 32 7.39 1.78 -8.60
CA PRO A 32 6.14 1.03 -8.62
C PRO A 32 6.31 -0.47 -8.95
N PHE A 33 7.25 -0.82 -9.83
CA PHE A 33 7.51 -2.21 -10.22
C PHE A 33 8.31 -2.95 -9.17
N ALA A 34 9.35 -2.30 -8.64
CA ALA A 34 10.11 -2.83 -7.52
C ALA A 34 9.18 -3.13 -6.33
N MET A 35 8.31 -2.18 -5.99
CA MET A 35 7.31 -2.31 -4.92
C MET A 35 6.30 -3.43 -5.21
N ALA A 36 5.68 -3.46 -6.40
CA ALA A 36 4.73 -4.51 -6.77
C ALA A 36 5.35 -5.91 -6.66
N ARG A 37 6.59 -6.07 -7.13
CA ARG A 37 7.35 -7.33 -7.06
C ARG A 37 7.73 -7.71 -5.64
N ILE A 38 8.30 -6.79 -4.87
CA ILE A 38 8.81 -7.08 -3.51
C ILE A 38 7.65 -7.31 -2.54
N VAL A 39 6.68 -6.39 -2.48
CA VAL A 39 5.53 -6.51 -1.59
C VAL A 39 4.67 -7.70 -1.99
N GLY A 40 4.34 -7.81 -3.28
CA GLY A 40 3.53 -8.91 -3.80
C GLY A 40 4.18 -10.26 -3.58
N GLY A 41 5.50 -10.37 -3.81
CA GLY A 41 6.27 -11.59 -3.59
C GLY A 41 6.25 -12.08 -2.14
N ILE A 42 6.45 -11.18 -1.18
CA ILE A 42 6.41 -11.51 0.26
C ILE A 42 5.00 -11.94 0.68
N VAL A 43 3.98 -11.20 0.25
CA VAL A 43 2.58 -11.51 0.57
C VAL A 43 2.18 -12.85 -0.04
N ALA A 44 2.59 -13.14 -1.27
CA ALA A 44 2.37 -14.44 -1.93
C ALA A 44 3.13 -15.59 -1.25
N SER A 45 4.35 -15.38 -0.74
CA SER A 45 5.05 -16.43 -0.01
C SER A 45 4.38 -16.79 1.32
N GLU A 46 3.73 -15.82 1.97
CA GLU A 46 3.07 -16.02 3.27
C GLU A 46 1.63 -16.54 3.16
N LEU A 47 0.91 -16.16 2.10
CA LEU A 47 -0.54 -16.40 1.98
C LEU A 47 -0.91 -17.23 0.75
N GLY A 48 -0.03 -17.32 -0.25
CA GLY A 48 -0.17 -18.20 -1.40
C GLY A 48 -1.53 -18.12 -2.08
N GLU A 49 -2.17 -19.28 -2.19
CA GLU A 49 -3.48 -19.47 -2.84
C GLU A 49 -4.66 -18.95 -2.02
N LEU A 50 -4.45 -18.52 -0.77
CA LEU A 50 -5.53 -17.97 0.06
C LEU A 50 -6.07 -16.64 -0.47
N VAL A 51 -5.25 -15.90 -1.21
CA VAL A 51 -5.59 -14.58 -1.72
C VAL A 51 -5.65 -14.58 -3.24
N SER A 52 -6.39 -13.61 -3.77
CA SER A 52 -6.47 -13.40 -5.22
C SER A 52 -5.98 -12.00 -5.57
N TRP A 53 -5.32 -11.90 -6.72
CA TRP A 53 -4.65 -10.67 -7.15
C TRP A 53 -5.40 -9.99 -8.29
N SER A 54 -5.22 -8.68 -8.39
CA SER A 54 -5.50 -7.86 -9.58
C SER A 54 -4.56 -6.64 -9.55
N SER A 55 -4.73 -5.73 -10.49
CA SER A 55 -4.14 -4.39 -10.48
C SER A 55 -5.24 -3.33 -10.33
N PHE A 56 -4.85 -2.10 -10.06
CA PHE A 56 -5.73 -0.94 -10.19
C PHE A 56 -4.95 0.24 -10.79
N ASP A 57 -5.69 1.08 -11.49
CA ASP A 57 -5.23 2.30 -12.13
C ASP A 57 -6.31 3.36 -11.97
N ASN A 58 -6.00 4.48 -11.32
CA ASN A 58 -6.91 5.62 -11.16
C ASN A 58 -6.47 6.86 -11.95
N CYS A 59 -5.67 6.67 -13.00
CA CYS A 59 -5.00 7.68 -13.82
C CYS A 59 -3.90 8.50 -13.11
N ARG A 60 -3.69 8.33 -11.81
CA ARG A 60 -2.67 9.05 -11.03
C ARG A 60 -1.86 8.16 -10.10
N GLU A 61 -2.41 7.03 -9.71
CA GLU A 61 -1.88 6.05 -8.80
C GLU A 61 -2.12 4.69 -9.42
N HIS A 62 -1.09 3.87 -9.37
CA HIS A 62 -1.10 2.54 -9.93
C HIS A 62 -0.56 1.60 -8.87
N GLY A 63 -1.16 0.43 -8.77
CA GLY A 63 -0.66 -0.59 -7.86
C GLY A 63 -1.30 -1.93 -8.09
N LEU A 64 -1.03 -2.83 -7.16
CA LEU A 64 -1.68 -4.12 -7.11
C LEU A 64 -2.81 -4.10 -6.08
N THR A 65 -3.79 -4.96 -6.31
CA THR A 65 -4.82 -5.27 -5.32
C THR A 65 -4.72 -6.73 -4.90
N VAL A 66 -5.08 -6.98 -3.65
CA VAL A 66 -5.15 -8.32 -3.07
C VAL A 66 -6.47 -8.49 -2.34
N SER A 67 -7.28 -9.46 -2.80
CA SER A 67 -8.57 -9.80 -2.22
C SER A 67 -8.45 -11.03 -1.35
N THR A 68 -9.03 -10.95 -0.17
CA THR A 68 -8.93 -11.92 0.92
C THR A 68 -10.24 -12.72 1.06
N PRO A 69 -10.20 -13.95 1.56
CA PRO A 69 -11.41 -14.74 1.79
C PRO A 69 -12.24 -14.18 2.96
N GLY A 70 -11.65 -13.30 3.78
CA GLY A 70 -12.33 -12.48 4.79
C GLY A 70 -13.22 -11.36 4.22
N GLY A 71 -13.37 -11.26 2.90
CA GLY A 71 -14.25 -10.29 2.26
C GLY A 71 -13.69 -8.87 2.21
N TRP A 72 -12.36 -8.72 2.25
CA TRP A 72 -11.66 -7.45 2.10
C TRP A 72 -10.75 -7.46 0.89
N THR A 73 -10.64 -6.31 0.24
CA THR A 73 -9.67 -6.05 -0.83
C THR A 73 -8.77 -4.91 -0.42
N PHE A 74 -7.47 -5.12 -0.52
CA PHE A 74 -6.43 -4.13 -0.21
C PHE A 74 -5.73 -3.68 -1.49
N CYS A 75 -5.12 -2.49 -1.45
CA CYS A 75 -4.13 -2.07 -2.42
C CYS A 75 -2.95 -1.39 -1.74
N TRP A 76 -1.84 -1.30 -2.47
CA TRP A 76 -0.69 -0.48 -2.09
C TRP A 76 -0.12 0.19 -3.33
N TYR A 77 0.31 1.44 -3.15
CA TYR A 77 0.76 2.29 -4.24
C TYR A 77 1.61 3.45 -3.70
N GLU A 78 2.43 4.04 -4.56
CA GLU A 78 3.14 5.27 -4.26
C GLU A 78 2.22 6.46 -4.53
N HIS A 79 2.02 7.32 -3.53
CA HIS A 79 1.14 8.46 -3.64
C HIS A 79 1.84 9.63 -4.36
N ARG A 80 1.31 10.00 -5.52
CA ARG A 80 1.89 10.97 -6.48
C ARG A 80 2.30 12.32 -5.90
N ASN A 81 1.71 12.75 -4.77
CA ASN A 81 2.00 14.08 -4.21
C ASN A 81 2.98 14.05 -3.03
N SER A 82 3.43 12.87 -2.59
CA SER A 82 4.27 12.74 -1.40
C SER A 82 5.35 11.68 -1.50
N ASP A 83 5.35 10.87 -2.56
CA ASP A 83 6.23 9.71 -2.77
C ASP A 83 6.13 8.65 -1.64
N VAL A 84 5.17 8.83 -0.74
CA VAL A 84 4.87 7.91 0.37
C VAL A 84 4.09 6.72 -0.20
N VAL A 85 4.44 5.53 0.25
CA VAL A 85 3.67 4.32 -0.04
C VAL A 85 2.46 4.25 0.87
N HIS A 86 1.27 4.21 0.27
CA HIS A 86 0.00 4.09 0.97
C HIS A 86 -0.45 2.63 0.96
N ILE A 87 -1.02 2.16 2.07
CA ILE A 87 -1.88 0.97 2.09
C ILE A 87 -3.32 1.44 2.22
N GLU A 88 -4.18 0.95 1.34
CA GLU A 88 -5.62 1.17 1.38
C GLU A 88 -6.37 -0.15 1.33
N GLY A 89 -7.66 -0.10 1.67
CA GLY A 89 -8.52 -1.26 1.55
C GLY A 89 -9.94 -1.00 2.02
N CYS A 90 -10.88 -1.78 1.50
CA CYS A 90 -12.29 -1.75 1.86
C CYS A 90 -12.89 -3.17 1.80
N PRO A 91 -14.12 -3.36 2.32
CA PRO A 91 -14.87 -4.58 2.03
C PRO A 91 -14.94 -4.81 0.52
N THR A 92 -14.75 -6.04 0.06
CA THR A 92 -14.68 -6.38 -1.37
C THR A 92 -15.93 -5.93 -2.14
N SER A 93 -17.09 -5.92 -1.49
CA SER A 93 -18.34 -5.43 -2.07
C SER A 93 -18.38 -3.91 -2.33
N GLU A 94 -17.45 -3.16 -1.75
CA GLU A 94 -17.36 -1.70 -1.85
C GLU A 94 -16.25 -1.23 -2.80
N VAL A 95 -15.51 -2.17 -3.40
CA VAL A 95 -14.47 -1.85 -4.38
C VAL A 95 -15.08 -1.10 -5.55
N ARG A 96 -14.49 0.04 -5.89
CA ARG A 96 -14.90 0.87 -7.02
C ARG A 96 -13.95 0.68 -8.19
N GLU A 97 -14.35 1.14 -9.38
CA GLU A 97 -13.52 1.02 -10.60
C GLU A 97 -12.16 1.73 -10.45
N TRP A 98 -12.07 2.76 -9.63
CA TRP A 98 -10.83 3.49 -9.36
C TRP A 98 -9.96 2.87 -8.25
N GLY A 99 -10.44 1.86 -7.52
CA GLY A 99 -9.66 1.15 -6.50
C GLY A 99 -10.39 0.92 -5.17
N PRO A 100 -9.78 0.15 -4.25
CA PRO A 100 -10.38 -0.25 -2.97
C PRO A 100 -10.17 0.80 -1.87
N TYR A 101 -10.61 2.03 -2.11
CA TYR A 101 -10.55 3.09 -1.10
C TYR A 101 -11.67 2.91 -0.07
N GLY A 102 -11.32 2.96 1.21
CA GLY A 102 -12.29 2.83 2.31
C GLY A 102 -12.46 4.09 3.15
N GLY A 103 -11.81 5.20 2.77
CA GLY A 103 -11.86 6.47 3.50
C GLY A 103 -12.66 7.56 2.78
N ASP A 104 -13.01 8.61 3.53
CA ASP A 104 -13.74 9.78 3.01
C ASP A 104 -12.81 10.78 2.29
N ASP A 105 -11.50 10.69 2.56
CA ASP A 105 -10.45 11.57 2.02
C ASP A 105 -9.25 10.73 1.54
N LYS A 106 -8.50 11.23 0.56
CA LYS A 106 -7.30 10.58 -0.02
C LYS A 106 -6.15 10.38 0.98
N TRP A 107 -6.21 11.08 2.12
CA TRP A 107 -5.27 10.94 3.23
C TRP A 107 -5.77 9.97 4.31
N ASP A 108 -7.00 9.48 4.22
CA ASP A 108 -7.55 8.54 5.18
C ASP A 108 -7.11 7.09 4.89
N THR A 109 -5.80 6.85 4.77
CA THR A 109 -5.24 5.55 4.38
C THR A 109 -5.01 4.62 5.57
N LEU A 110 -5.04 3.30 5.35
CA LEU A 110 -4.84 2.33 6.43
C LEU A 110 -3.45 2.43 7.06
N ALA A 111 -2.43 2.74 6.25
CA ALA A 111 -1.06 2.98 6.70
C ALA A 111 -0.25 3.77 5.66
N GLU A 112 0.77 4.50 6.13
CA GLU A 112 1.71 5.27 5.32
C GLU A 112 3.16 4.86 5.61
N PHE A 113 3.95 4.71 4.54
CA PHE A 113 5.35 4.28 4.60
C PHE A 113 6.26 5.12 3.72
N TRP A 114 7.47 5.42 4.17
CA TRP A 114 8.49 6.05 3.33
C TRP A 114 8.83 5.21 2.09
N PRO A 115 9.27 5.84 0.98
CA PRO A 115 9.78 5.13 -0.18
C PRO A 115 10.79 4.06 0.21
N GLU A 116 10.88 3.00 -0.60
CA GLU A 116 11.85 1.90 -0.44
C GLU A 116 11.72 1.06 0.85
N THR A 117 10.73 1.34 1.71
CA THR A 117 10.46 0.52 2.91
C THR A 117 9.52 -0.66 2.64
N TYR A 118 9.64 -1.28 1.46
CA TYR A 118 8.71 -2.28 0.92
C TYR A 118 8.54 -3.53 1.80
N GLU A 119 9.59 -3.96 2.51
CA GLU A 119 9.46 -5.07 3.46
C GLU A 119 8.53 -4.73 4.63
N ALA A 120 8.57 -3.48 5.11
CA ALA A 120 7.69 -3.02 6.19
C ALA A 120 6.23 -2.92 5.71
N VAL A 121 6.03 -2.42 4.48
CA VAL A 121 4.73 -2.42 3.79
C VAL A 121 4.18 -3.85 3.73
N ALA A 122 4.99 -4.81 3.28
CA ALA A 122 4.58 -6.20 3.16
C ALA A 122 4.21 -6.83 4.50
N LYS A 123 5.01 -6.61 5.56
CA LYS A 123 4.72 -7.11 6.92
C LYS A 123 3.40 -6.57 7.44
N CYS A 124 3.15 -5.28 7.27
CA CYS A 124 1.88 -4.65 7.64
C CYS A 124 0.71 -5.28 6.87
N LEU A 125 0.85 -5.45 5.55
CA LEU A 125 -0.20 -5.99 4.71
C LEU A 125 -0.51 -7.46 5.04
N VAL A 126 0.51 -8.28 5.30
CA VAL A 126 0.33 -9.68 5.74
C VAL A 126 -0.45 -9.75 7.05
N GLU A 127 -0.14 -8.89 8.03
CA GLU A 127 -0.87 -8.86 9.30
C GLU A 127 -2.32 -8.42 9.11
N MET A 128 -2.57 -7.39 8.28
CA MET A 128 -3.92 -6.96 7.93
C MET A 128 -4.72 -8.07 7.26
N ILE A 129 -4.14 -8.77 6.27
CA ILE A 129 -4.82 -9.88 5.59
C ILE A 129 -5.09 -11.03 6.54
N ARG A 130 -4.13 -11.44 7.37
CA ARG A 130 -4.37 -12.49 8.37
C ARG A 130 -5.53 -12.12 9.30
N HIS A 131 -5.57 -10.88 9.74
CA HIS A 131 -6.65 -10.38 10.58
C HIS A 131 -8.03 -10.49 9.87
N THR A 132 -8.12 -10.19 8.57
CA THR A 132 -9.39 -10.35 7.82
C THR A 132 -9.83 -11.78 7.70
N ILE A 133 -8.88 -12.72 7.60
CA ILE A 133 -9.17 -14.15 7.51
C ILE A 133 -9.62 -14.72 8.86
N GLU A 134 -9.01 -14.27 9.94
CA GLU A 134 -9.15 -14.87 11.27
C GLU A 134 -10.23 -14.22 12.13
N SER A 135 -10.71 -13.02 11.77
CA SER A 135 -11.56 -12.19 12.62
C SER A 135 -12.63 -11.42 11.85
N SER A 136 -13.73 -11.11 12.53
CA SER A 136 -14.71 -10.14 12.05
C SER A 136 -14.10 -8.74 12.04
N THR A 137 -13.51 -8.37 10.91
CA THR A 137 -12.68 -7.17 10.78
C THR A 137 -13.51 -5.91 10.57
N ARG A 138 -13.13 -4.84 11.28
CA ARG A 138 -13.56 -3.46 10.99
C ARG A 138 -12.36 -2.64 10.53
N ARG A 139 -12.62 -1.55 9.78
CA ARG A 139 -11.58 -0.62 9.32
C ARG A 139 -10.71 -0.09 10.47
N ALA A 140 -11.31 0.17 11.64
CA ALA A 140 -10.58 0.63 12.83
C ALA A 140 -9.53 -0.37 13.33
N ASP A 141 -9.80 -1.68 13.20
CA ASP A 141 -8.87 -2.72 13.61
C ASP A 141 -7.66 -2.75 12.65
N LEU A 142 -7.90 -2.56 11.35
CA LEU A 142 -6.86 -2.42 10.33
C LEU A 142 -6.02 -1.15 10.51
N LYS A 143 -6.66 -0.01 10.81
CA LYS A 143 -5.95 1.24 11.16
C LYS A 143 -5.04 1.05 12.37
N ALA A 144 -5.49 0.29 13.38
CA ALA A 144 -4.67 -0.03 14.54
C ALA A 144 -3.45 -0.90 14.19
N ILE A 145 -3.58 -1.83 13.22
CA ILE A 145 -2.44 -2.56 12.65
C ILE A 145 -1.51 -1.58 11.92
N GLY A 146 -2.06 -0.74 11.04
CA GLY A 146 -1.30 0.25 10.28
C GLY A 146 -0.49 1.18 11.17
N LEU A 147 -1.05 1.66 12.27
CA LEU A 147 -0.36 2.50 13.26
C LEU A 147 0.84 1.82 13.94
N ARG A 148 0.85 0.49 14.04
CA ARG A 148 1.99 -0.25 14.62
C ARG A 148 3.16 -0.39 13.66
N HIS A 149 2.88 -0.41 12.35
CA HIS A 149 3.88 -0.68 11.31
C HIS A 149 4.28 0.56 10.52
N GLY A 150 3.35 1.47 10.25
CA GLY A 150 3.55 2.67 9.45
C GLY A 150 4.59 3.59 10.08
N ASN A 151 5.56 4.03 9.28
CA ASN A 151 6.68 4.83 9.75
C ASN A 151 6.48 6.34 9.52
N VAL A 152 5.64 6.76 8.58
CA VAL A 152 5.41 8.19 8.29
C VAL A 152 4.59 8.88 9.39
N GLU A 153 3.44 8.31 9.76
CA GLU A 153 2.60 8.90 10.80
C GLU A 153 3.31 8.91 12.16
N LEU A 154 4.06 7.85 12.46
CA LEU A 154 4.85 7.74 13.68
C LEU A 154 5.92 8.84 13.76
N GLU A 155 6.64 9.08 12.67
CA GLU A 155 7.66 10.13 12.59
C GLU A 155 7.05 11.54 12.62
N ARG A 156 5.93 11.78 11.91
CA ARG A 156 5.18 13.04 12.02
C ARG A 156 4.78 13.32 13.46
N ARG A 157 4.23 12.33 14.18
CA ARG A 157 3.86 12.45 15.60
C ARG A 157 5.08 12.75 16.48
N ARG A 158 6.24 12.14 16.22
CA ARG A 158 7.49 12.42 16.94
C ARG A 158 7.98 13.86 16.73
N HIS A 159 7.99 14.34 15.48
CA HIS A 159 8.35 15.72 15.18
C HIS A 159 7.41 16.73 15.84
N TRP A 160 6.10 16.48 15.84
CA TRP A 160 5.15 17.39 16.49
C TRP A 160 5.32 17.39 18.01
N ALA A 161 5.60 16.24 18.61
CA ALA A 161 5.91 16.14 20.03
C ALA A 161 7.22 16.84 20.42
N SER A 162 8.23 16.89 19.55
CA SER A 162 9.45 17.68 19.79
C SER A 162 9.17 19.18 19.69
N PHE A 163 8.42 19.63 18.69
CA PHE A 163 8.03 21.05 18.60
C PHE A 163 7.16 21.52 19.77
N ALA A 164 6.26 20.67 20.27
CA ALA A 164 5.46 20.98 21.47
C ALA A 164 6.30 21.08 22.75
N ARG A 165 7.47 20.42 22.81
CA ARG A 165 8.41 20.52 23.91
C ARG A 165 9.31 21.75 23.79
N ASP A 166 9.73 22.09 22.58
CA ASP A 166 10.65 23.21 22.32
C ASP A 166 9.93 24.57 22.26
N GLY A 167 8.61 24.59 22.02
CA GLY A 167 7.79 25.81 22.00
C GLY A 167 7.24 26.26 23.36
N GLY A 168 7.62 25.59 24.46
CA GLY A 168 7.10 25.85 25.81
C GLY A 168 7.86 26.89 26.64
N ASP A 169 9.01 27.38 26.18
CA ASP A 169 9.93 28.23 26.97
C ASP A 169 9.96 29.71 26.54
N HIS A 170 8.93 30.17 25.82
CA HIS A 170 8.74 31.58 25.48
C HIS A 170 7.33 32.06 25.82
N ALA A 171 7.01 32.13 27.11
CA ALA A 171 5.89 32.91 27.66
C ALA A 171 6.36 33.70 28.88
#